data_AF-L1PR31-F1
#
_entry.id   AF-L1PR31-F1
#
_cell.length_a   1.000
_cell.length_b   1.000
_cell.length_c   1.000
_cell.angle_alpha   90.00
_cell.angle_beta   90.00
_cell.angle_gamma   90.00
#
_symmetry.space_group_name_H-M   'P 1'
#
loop_
_entity.id
_entity.type
_entity.pdbx_description
1 polymer ?
#
loop_
_entity_poly.entity_id
_entity_poly.type
_entity_poly.pdbx_seq_one_letter_code
_entity_poly.pdbx_strand_id
1 'polypeptide(L)'
;MKKLINVTFALLILCSAITLVSCGKDDDKGSGKEFPEGTREVTQNGINARIKDEVWGGDGGNTVLRVTVKLTKPDFNSKPRGKVYVQAKTTDGEVLLAWRNGVQGQGGEFGDYWIGKECEIDFSIALLNKKKMAPNSVSISKFEVYSN
;
A
#
# COMPACT_ATOMS: atom_id res chain seq x y z
N MET A 1 -62.74 5.65 6.89
CA MET A 1 -61.51 6.24 6.33
C MET A 1 -60.36 5.88 7.27
N LYS A 2 -59.61 4.82 6.97
CA LYS A 2 -58.22 4.86 6.46
C LYS A 2 -57.25 5.73 7.29
N LYS A 3 -56.51 5.09 8.22
CA LYS A 3 -55.03 4.93 8.30
C LYS A 3 -54.60 4.85 9.77
N LEU A 4 -54.20 3.69 10.29
CA LEU A 4 -52.93 2.93 10.14
C LEU A 4 -51.76 3.49 10.97
N ILE A 5 -51.05 2.52 11.57
CA ILE A 5 -49.73 2.58 12.22
C ILE A 5 -49.78 2.77 13.74
N ASN A 6 -49.79 1.67 14.49
CA ASN A 6 -48.61 1.28 15.30
C ASN A 6 -48.75 -0.17 15.80
N VAL A 7 -48.70 -1.15 14.89
CA VAL A 7 -48.52 -2.58 15.26
C VAL A 7 -47.40 -3.12 14.40
N THR A 8 -46.16 -2.78 14.76
CA THR A 8 -44.97 -3.51 14.30
C THR A 8 -43.83 -3.35 15.29
N PHE A 9 -44.12 -3.57 16.57
CA PHE A 9 -43.09 -3.94 17.55
C PHE A 9 -42.92 -5.46 17.44
N ALA A 10 -41.66 -5.92 17.35
CA ALA A 10 -41.23 -7.32 17.44
C ALA A 10 -41.47 -8.23 16.21
N LEU A 11 -40.76 -7.99 15.09
CA LEU A 11 -40.31 -9.08 14.20
C LEU A 11 -39.19 -8.61 13.24
N LEU A 12 -38.06 -8.14 13.77
CA LEU A 12 -36.88 -7.80 12.96
C LEU A 12 -35.58 -8.35 13.56
N ILE A 13 -35.71 -9.40 14.35
CA ILE A 13 -34.61 -10.26 14.76
C ILE A 13 -34.90 -11.62 14.12
N LEU A 14 -33.91 -12.15 13.39
CA LEU A 14 -33.85 -13.43 12.67
C LEU A 14 -34.35 -13.44 11.20
N CYS A 15 -33.54 -14.11 10.36
CA CYS A 15 -33.53 -14.24 8.89
C CYS A 15 -32.80 -13.08 8.18
N SER A 16 -31.63 -13.21 7.56
CA SER A 16 -30.96 -14.34 6.87
C SER A 16 -29.49 -13.90 6.69
N ALA A 17 -28.40 -14.67 6.84
CA ALA A 17 -27.99 -15.91 6.17
C ALA A 17 -26.71 -16.38 6.91
N ILE A 18 -26.55 -17.63 7.35
CA ILE A 18 -26.12 -18.79 6.56
C ILE A 18 -24.98 -18.47 5.59
N THR A 19 -23.76 -18.74 6.08
CA THR A 19 -22.53 -19.17 5.37
C THR A 19 -22.23 -18.60 3.99
N LEU A 20 -21.12 -17.85 3.93
CA LEU A 20 -20.08 -18.09 2.92
C LEU A 20 -18.74 -18.21 3.65
N VAL A 21 -18.38 -19.45 3.98
CA VAL A 21 -16.99 -19.88 3.85
C VAL A 21 -16.67 -19.66 2.38
N SER A 22 -16.06 -18.52 2.07
CA SER A 22 -15.43 -18.34 0.78
C SER A 22 -14.18 -19.22 0.80
N CYS A 23 -14.35 -20.48 0.41
CA CYS A 23 -13.37 -21.14 -0.44
C CYS A 23 -13.39 -20.44 -1.81
N GLY A 24 -13.09 -19.14 -1.81
CA GLY A 24 -12.74 -18.38 -2.99
C GLY A 24 -11.29 -18.67 -3.23
N LYS A 25 -11.02 -19.47 -4.27
CA LYS A 25 -9.86 -19.20 -5.11
C LYS A 25 -10.01 -17.75 -5.55
N ASP A 26 -9.49 -16.82 -4.76
CA ASP A 26 -9.30 -15.44 -5.20
C ASP A 26 -8.13 -15.49 -6.18
N ASP A 27 -8.45 -15.87 -7.41
CA ASP A 27 -7.67 -15.51 -8.58
C ASP A 27 -7.83 -13.99 -8.80
N ASP A 28 -7.45 -13.18 -7.80
CA ASP A 28 -7.37 -11.72 -7.87
C ASP A 28 -6.11 -11.33 -8.66
N LYS A 29 -6.11 -11.75 -9.92
CA LYS A 29 -5.13 -11.36 -10.92
C LYS A 29 -5.49 -9.96 -11.44
N GLY A 30 -5.22 -8.95 -10.63
CA GLY A 30 -5.12 -7.56 -11.09
C GLY A 30 -6.03 -6.56 -10.39
N SER A 31 -5.80 -6.26 -9.12
CA SER A 31 -6.41 -5.10 -8.46
C SER A 31 -5.37 -4.40 -7.59
N GLY A 32 -4.98 -3.18 -7.97
CA GLY A 32 -4.12 -2.35 -7.13
C GLY A 32 -4.82 -2.08 -5.81
N LYS A 33 -4.22 -2.50 -4.69
CA LYS A 33 -4.81 -2.32 -3.36
C LYS A 33 -4.19 -1.11 -2.68
N GLU A 34 -5.03 -0.24 -2.14
CA GLU A 34 -4.61 0.86 -1.27
C GLU A 34 -4.58 0.40 0.18
N PHE A 35 -3.66 0.98 0.96
CA PHE A 35 -3.42 0.59 2.34
C PHE A 35 -3.48 1.80 3.28
N PRO A 36 -3.88 1.58 4.55
CA PRO A 36 -3.94 2.65 5.53
C PRO A 36 -2.55 3.22 5.81
N GLU A 37 -2.53 4.46 6.28
CA GLU A 37 -1.33 5.12 6.77
C GLU A 37 -0.62 4.28 7.84
N GLY A 38 0.70 4.30 7.85
CA GLY A 38 1.53 3.48 8.75
C GLY A 38 1.71 2.03 8.29
N THR A 39 1.14 1.63 7.15
CA THR A 39 1.38 0.29 6.59
C THR A 39 2.83 0.15 6.12
N ARG A 40 3.59 -0.77 6.73
CA ARG A 40 5.03 -0.96 6.44
C ARG A 40 5.36 -2.25 5.71
N GLU A 41 4.42 -3.19 5.70
CA GLU A 41 4.58 -4.49 5.08
C GLU A 41 3.22 -4.98 4.59
N VAL A 42 3.16 -5.47 3.36
CA VAL A 42 1.95 -6.01 2.73
C VAL A 42 2.30 -7.24 1.91
N THR A 43 1.35 -8.14 1.76
CA THR A 43 1.48 -9.29 0.86
C THR A 43 0.31 -9.32 -0.10
N GLN A 44 0.60 -9.45 -1.39
CA GLN A 44 -0.38 -9.57 -2.46
C GLN A 44 0.14 -10.53 -3.53
N ASN A 45 -0.70 -11.46 -3.97
CA ASN A 45 -0.38 -12.45 -5.01
C ASN A 45 0.94 -13.20 -4.76
N GLY A 46 1.20 -13.57 -3.50
CA GLY A 46 2.42 -14.28 -3.09
C GLY A 46 3.69 -13.43 -3.06
N ILE A 47 3.57 -12.11 -3.27
CA ILE A 47 4.68 -11.16 -3.20
C ILE A 47 4.53 -10.34 -1.92
N ASN A 48 5.57 -10.33 -1.11
CA ASN A 48 5.68 -9.47 0.06
C ASN A 48 6.42 -8.19 -0.32
N ALA A 49 5.90 -7.03 0.06
CA ALA A 49 6.57 -5.74 -0.05
C ALA A 49 6.73 -5.14 1.35
N ARG A 50 7.95 -4.76 1.72
CA ARG A 50 8.29 -4.22 3.04
C ARG A 50 9.21 -3.01 2.92
N ILE A 51 8.94 -1.97 3.71
CA ILE A 51 9.92 -0.89 3.91
C ILE A 51 11.10 -1.45 4.70
N LYS A 52 12.26 -1.51 4.04
CA LYS A 52 13.50 -2.09 4.58
C LYS A 52 14.33 -1.02 5.29
N ASP A 53 14.65 0.06 4.58
CA ASP A 53 15.57 1.10 5.04
C ASP A 53 14.98 2.50 4.86
N GLU A 54 15.32 3.39 5.79
CA GLU A 54 14.96 4.82 5.81
C GLU A 54 16.22 5.63 6.16
N VAL A 55 16.77 6.34 5.18
CA VAL A 55 18.04 7.07 5.34
C VAL A 55 17.86 8.53 4.96
N TRP A 56 18.17 9.41 5.91
CA TRP A 56 18.19 10.85 5.65
C TRP A 56 19.43 11.25 4.83
N GLY A 57 19.22 12.15 3.88
CA GLY A 57 20.29 12.75 3.07
C GLY A 57 19.83 14.02 2.36
N GLY A 58 20.69 14.53 1.47
CA GLY A 58 20.45 15.76 0.68
C GLY A 58 21.48 16.85 0.97
N ASP A 59 21.68 17.74 -0.01
CA ASP A 59 22.57 18.89 0.13
C ASP A 59 21.95 19.88 1.13
N GLY A 60 22.59 20.05 2.29
CA GLY A 60 22.15 20.97 3.35
C GLY A 60 21.50 20.33 4.60
N GLY A 61 21.57 19.00 4.76
CA GLY A 61 21.03 18.27 5.92
C GLY A 61 19.75 17.49 5.59
N ASN A 62 19.18 16.79 6.58
CA ASN A 62 18.06 15.83 6.54
C ASN A 62 16.76 16.35 5.85
N THR A 63 16.84 16.69 4.57
CA THR A 63 15.80 17.33 3.76
C THR A 63 15.18 16.34 2.78
N VAL A 64 15.89 15.26 2.46
CA VAL A 64 15.39 14.16 1.64
C VAL A 64 15.48 12.88 2.45
N LEU A 65 14.36 12.19 2.61
CA LEU A 65 14.34 10.83 3.11
C LEU A 65 14.42 9.86 1.93
N ARG A 66 15.45 9.02 1.91
CA ARG A 66 15.53 7.88 0.99
C ARG A 66 14.86 6.68 1.63
N VAL A 67 13.97 6.05 0.90
CA VAL A 67 13.22 4.88 1.38
C VAL A 67 13.45 3.72 0.42
N THR A 68 13.92 2.59 0.95
CA THR A 68 14.10 1.37 0.17
C THR A 68 12.98 0.39 0.52
N VAL A 69 12.23 -0.03 -0.49
CA VAL A 69 11.24 -1.09 -0.37
C VAL A 69 11.86 -2.38 -0.89
N LYS A 70 11.89 -3.42 -0.05
CA LYS A 70 12.28 -4.77 -0.45
C LYS A 70 11.03 -5.57 -0.81
N LEU A 71 11.03 -6.16 -1.99
CA LEU A 71 10.03 -7.11 -2.43
C LEU A 71 10.63 -8.52 -2.41
N THR A 72 9.85 -9.50 -1.94
CA THR A 72 10.25 -10.91 -1.91
C THR A 72 9.12 -11.82 -2.37
N LYS A 73 9.49 -12.99 -2.91
CA LYS A 73 8.55 -14.07 -3.23
C LYS A 73 9.15 -15.44 -2.89
N PRO A 74 8.32 -16.46 -2.60
CA PRO A 74 8.81 -17.74 -2.09
C PRO A 74 9.53 -18.62 -3.14
N ASP A 75 9.24 -18.46 -4.43
CA ASP A 75 9.75 -19.29 -5.53
C ASP A 75 10.56 -18.49 -6.59
N PHE A 76 11.25 -19.19 -7.50
CA PHE A 76 12.03 -18.57 -8.59
C PHE A 76 11.34 -18.64 -9.96
N ASN A 77 10.12 -19.19 -10.06
CA ASN A 77 9.57 -19.71 -11.32
C ASN A 77 9.04 -18.64 -12.29
N SER A 78 9.14 -17.37 -11.94
CA SER A 78 8.65 -16.25 -12.74
C SER A 78 9.22 -14.93 -12.24
N LYS A 79 9.28 -13.92 -13.12
CA LYS A 79 9.50 -12.53 -12.69
C LYS A 79 8.14 -11.85 -12.57
N PRO A 80 7.67 -11.52 -11.36
CA PRO A 80 6.42 -10.79 -11.22
C PRO A 80 6.59 -9.37 -11.72
N ARG A 81 5.52 -8.77 -12.24
CA ARG A 81 5.49 -7.38 -12.67
C ARG A 81 4.47 -6.60 -11.85
N GLY A 82 4.72 -5.31 -11.64
CA GLY A 82 3.81 -4.48 -10.86
C GLY A 82 4.42 -3.17 -10.42
N LYS A 83 3.72 -2.49 -9.51
CA LYS A 83 4.15 -1.21 -8.93
C LYS A 83 3.94 -1.18 -7.43
N VAL A 84 4.86 -0.56 -6.70
CA VAL A 84 4.69 -0.23 -5.29
C VAL A 84 4.77 1.28 -5.09
N TYR A 85 3.92 1.83 -4.23
CA TYR A 85 3.81 3.25 -3.99
C TYR A 85 4.12 3.54 -2.52
N VAL A 86 4.87 4.61 -2.28
CA VAL A 86 5.27 5.04 -0.95
C VAL A 86 4.83 6.49 -0.73
N GLN A 87 4.38 6.78 0.48
CA GLN A 87 4.10 8.13 0.94
C GLN A 87 4.58 8.31 2.39
N ALA A 88 4.64 9.56 2.83
CA ALA A 88 4.82 9.90 4.24
C ALA A 88 3.83 10.98 4.64
N LYS A 89 3.69 11.21 5.95
CA LYS A 89 2.86 12.28 6.49
C LYS A 89 3.68 13.22 7.34
N THR A 90 3.38 14.50 7.24
CA THR A 90 3.99 15.54 8.07
C THR A 90 3.24 15.73 9.38
N THR A 91 3.86 16.40 10.35
CA THR A 91 3.24 16.68 11.66
C THR A 91 1.99 17.56 11.57
N ASP A 92 1.86 18.37 10.52
CA ASP A 92 0.69 19.20 10.20
C ASP A 92 -0.36 18.46 9.36
N GLY A 93 -0.14 17.18 9.04
CA GLY A 93 -1.12 16.30 8.41
C GLY A 93 -1.12 16.26 6.89
N GLU A 94 -0.16 16.95 6.22
CA GLU A 94 0.02 16.84 4.78
C GLU A 94 0.58 15.46 4.40
N VAL A 95 0.08 14.91 3.30
CA VAL A 95 0.62 13.69 2.69
C VAL A 95 1.67 14.06 1.64
N LEU A 96 2.89 13.58 1.84
CA LEU A 96 4.00 13.71 0.91
C LEU A 96 4.11 12.45 0.06
N LEU A 97 3.88 12.60 -1.24
CA LEU A 97 4.09 11.53 -2.20
C LEU A 97 5.58 11.37 -2.50
N ALA A 98 6.04 10.11 -2.57
CA ALA A 98 7.41 9.82 -2.92
C ALA A 98 7.71 10.12 -4.40
N TRP A 99 8.96 10.43 -4.67
CA TRP A 99 9.52 10.64 -5.99
C TRP A 99 10.21 9.35 -6.46
N ARG A 100 10.03 9.04 -7.74
CA ARG A 100 10.80 8.02 -8.44
C ARG A 100 11.19 8.55 -9.81
N ASN A 101 12.46 8.39 -10.20
CA ASN A 101 12.98 8.82 -11.50
C ASN A 101 12.61 10.28 -11.87
N GLY A 102 12.57 11.18 -10.88
CA GLY A 102 12.24 12.60 -11.09
C GLY A 102 10.75 12.93 -11.17
N VAL A 103 9.84 11.96 -10.96
CA VAL A 103 8.38 12.17 -11.00
C VAL A 103 7.78 11.92 -9.62
N GLN A 104 7.01 12.89 -9.13
CA GLN A 104 6.31 12.78 -7.85
C GLN A 104 5.07 11.88 -7.96
N GLY A 105 4.84 11.03 -6.95
CA GLY A 105 3.71 10.09 -6.91
C GLY A 105 3.86 8.91 -7.87
N GLN A 106 4.97 8.81 -8.59
CA GLN A 106 5.24 7.67 -9.45
C GLN A 106 5.53 6.42 -8.60
N GLY A 107 4.72 5.39 -8.80
CA GLY A 107 4.99 4.06 -8.24
C GLY A 107 6.27 3.47 -8.83
N GLY A 108 7.04 2.78 -8.00
CA GLY A 108 8.24 2.07 -8.42
C GLY A 108 7.85 0.77 -9.12
N GLU A 109 8.08 0.73 -10.44
CA GLU A 109 7.89 -0.47 -11.24
C GLU A 109 8.90 -1.55 -10.86
N PHE A 110 8.41 -2.76 -10.67
CA PHE A 110 9.23 -3.96 -10.48
C PHE A 110 8.94 -4.98 -11.59
N GLY A 111 9.89 -5.89 -11.78
CA GLY A 111 9.85 -6.95 -12.77
C GLY A 111 11.17 -7.06 -13.51
N ASP A 112 11.58 -5.98 -14.17
CA ASP A 112 12.89 -5.93 -14.83
C ASP A 112 14.04 -5.91 -13.80
N TYR A 113 13.79 -5.31 -12.63
CA TYR A 113 14.70 -5.28 -11.48
C TYR A 113 14.68 -6.55 -10.61
N TRP A 114 13.89 -7.57 -10.97
CA TRP A 114 13.77 -8.78 -10.14
C TRP A 114 14.95 -9.72 -10.36
N ILE A 115 15.64 -10.06 -9.26
CA ILE A 115 16.81 -10.95 -9.27
C ILE A 115 16.55 -12.09 -8.28
N GLY A 116 16.43 -13.31 -8.81
CA GLY A 116 16.14 -14.47 -7.98
C GLY A 116 14.77 -14.38 -7.30
N LYS A 117 14.76 -14.30 -5.97
CA LYS A 117 13.54 -14.22 -5.14
C LYS A 117 13.21 -12.80 -4.66
N GLU A 118 14.03 -11.82 -4.99
CA GLU A 118 13.95 -10.49 -4.40
C GLU A 118 14.15 -9.36 -5.41
N CYS A 119 13.71 -8.17 -5.00
CA CYS A 119 13.88 -6.92 -5.71
C CYS A 119 13.92 -5.79 -4.68
N GLU A 120 14.74 -4.77 -4.91
CA GLU A 120 14.74 -3.55 -4.10
C GLU A 120 14.43 -2.35 -4.96
N ILE A 121 13.54 -1.48 -4.46
CA ILE A 121 13.03 -0.32 -5.16
C ILE A 121 13.24 0.90 -4.24
N ASP A 122 14.08 1.83 -4.70
CA ASP A 122 14.36 3.07 -3.98
C ASP A 122 13.43 4.22 -4.33
N PHE A 123 13.07 4.99 -3.31
CA PHE A 123 12.25 6.18 -3.40
C PHE A 123 12.92 7.34 -2.67
N SER A 124 12.51 8.57 -2.99
CA SER A 124 12.86 9.75 -2.20
C SER A 124 11.63 10.55 -1.80
N ILE A 125 11.62 11.10 -0.59
CA ILE A 125 10.57 11.99 -0.09
C ILE A 125 11.25 13.30 0.31
N ALA A 126 10.92 14.37 -0.41
CA ALA A 126 11.47 15.70 -0.16
C ALA A 126 10.65 16.44 0.90
N LEU A 127 11.32 16.94 1.94
CA LEU A 127 10.76 17.87 2.92
C LEU A 127 10.89 19.30 2.40
N LEU A 128 9.89 19.72 1.64
CA LEU A 128 9.80 21.12 1.19
C LEU A 128 9.38 22.02 2.36
N ASN A 129 9.79 23.28 2.33
CA ASN A 129 9.33 24.34 3.25
C ASN A 129 9.56 24.07 4.74
N LYS A 130 10.65 23.41 5.12
CA LYS A 130 11.01 23.12 6.53
C LYS A 130 9.96 22.29 7.29
N LYS A 131 9.12 21.53 6.57
CA LYS A 131 8.17 20.62 7.18
C LYS A 131 8.87 19.50 7.94
N LYS A 132 8.22 18.99 8.97
CA LYS A 132 8.70 17.85 9.78
C LYS A 132 7.84 16.63 9.49
N MET A 133 8.46 15.46 9.33
CA MET A 133 7.70 14.22 9.27
C MET A 133 7.08 13.89 10.62
N ALA A 134 5.86 13.36 10.58
CA ALA A 134 5.30 12.70 11.73
C ALA A 134 6.10 11.40 12.03
N PRO A 135 6.27 11.01 13.30
CA PRO A 135 6.92 9.76 13.66
C PRO A 135 6.23 8.57 12.99
N ASN A 136 7.00 7.59 12.50
CA ASN A 136 6.50 6.35 11.89
C ASN A 136 5.50 6.55 10.72
N SER A 137 5.60 7.68 10.01
CA SER A 137 4.60 8.08 9.00
C SER A 137 4.84 7.53 7.59
N VAL A 138 6.03 7.00 7.30
CA VAL A 138 6.32 6.38 6.01
C VAL A 138 5.51 5.12 5.85
N SER A 139 4.80 5.00 4.73
CA SER A 139 3.88 3.91 4.46
C SER A 139 3.91 3.49 3.00
N ILE A 140 3.69 2.20 2.77
CA ILE A 140 3.27 1.67 1.48
C ILE A 140 1.81 2.07 1.31
N SER A 141 1.52 2.95 0.36
CA SER A 141 0.17 3.48 0.14
C SER A 141 -0.63 2.65 -0.85
N LYS A 142 0.06 2.03 -1.82
CA LYS A 142 -0.57 1.18 -2.83
C LYS A 142 0.40 0.10 -3.30
N PHE A 143 -0.12 -1.07 -3.61
CA PHE A 143 0.63 -2.17 -4.23
C PHE A 143 -0.20 -2.79 -5.35
N GLU A 144 0.43 -2.93 -6.51
CA GLU A 144 -0.17 -3.47 -7.73
C GLU A 144 0.67 -4.65 -8.19
N VAL A 145 0.04 -5.81 -8.39
CA VAL A 145 0.67 -6.97 -9.00
C VAL A 145 -0.08 -7.30 -10.28
N TYR A 146 0.62 -7.23 -11.41
CA TYR A 146 0.04 -7.47 -12.71
C TYR A 146 -0.02 -8.96 -13.01
N SER A 147 -1.14 -9.39 -13.58
CA SER A 147 -1.27 -10.69 -14.23
C SER A 147 -0.30 -10.73 -15.40
N ASN A 148 0.53 -11.78 -15.46
CA ASN A 148 1.23 -12.13 -16.69
C ASN A 148 0.27 -12.83 -17.66
#